data_AF-A0A443QXI2-F1
#
_entry.id   AF-A0A443QXI2-F1
#
_cell.length_a   1.000
_cell.length_b   1.000
_cell.length_c   1.000
_cell.angle_alpha   90.00
_cell.angle_beta   90.00
_cell.angle_gamma   90.00
#
_symmetry.space_group_name_H-M   'P 1'
#
loop_
_entity.id
_entity.type
_entity.pdbx_description
1 polymer ?
#
loop_
_entity_poly.entity_id
_entity_poly.type
_entity_poly.pdbx_seq_one_letter_code
_entity_poly.pdbx_strand_id
1 'polypeptide(L)'
;MLFFKHLDEQGWCIQSFDGVLCWESAPPDTIKHMPCPNYIQGSNPENFAERHCLRNGSWAFNHRTGQHETNYSLCGFTAMPVSRN
;
A
#
# COMPACT_ATOMS: atom_id res chain seq x y z
N MET A 1 2.02 35.25 -8.45
CA MET A 1 3.25 34.59 -7.97
C MET A 1 2.95 33.10 -7.88
N LEU A 2 3.57 32.32 -8.75
CA LEU A 2 3.32 30.87 -8.90
C LEU A 2 4.04 30.12 -7.76
N PHE A 3 3.30 29.64 -6.76
CA PHE A 3 3.79 28.71 -5.74
C PHE A 3 3.75 27.25 -6.25
N PHE A 4 4.26 27.01 -7.46
CA PHE A 4 4.36 25.65 -8.04
C PHE A 4 5.73 25.41 -8.67
N LYS A 5 6.80 25.81 -7.98
CA LYS A 5 8.15 25.30 -8.25
C LYS A 5 8.80 24.94 -6.91
N HIS A 6 9.29 23.71 -6.80
CA HIS A 6 9.95 23.04 -5.65
C HIS A 6 9.13 22.01 -4.83
N LEU A 7 8.39 21.10 -5.48
CA LEU A 7 7.95 19.83 -4.84
C LEU A 7 8.57 18.60 -5.51
N ASP A 8 9.77 18.77 -6.07
CA ASP A 8 10.55 17.66 -6.60
C ASP A 8 11.94 17.76 -6.00
N GLU A 9 12.09 17.21 -4.80
CA GLU A 9 13.35 16.58 -4.38
C GLU A 9 13.03 15.54 -3.29
N GLN A 10 12.41 14.46 -3.77
CA GLN A 10 12.23 13.15 -3.15
C GLN A 10 11.39 13.06 -1.85
N GLY A 11 10.43 12.14 -1.89
CA GLY A 11 10.29 11.26 -0.73
C GLY A 11 8.89 10.80 -0.41
N TRP A 12 7.83 11.50 -0.84
CA TRP A 12 6.49 11.01 -0.51
C TRP A 12 6.07 9.91 -1.48
N CYS A 13 5.58 8.81 -0.93
CA CYS A 13 4.88 7.83 -1.72
C CYS A 13 3.52 8.40 -2.11
N ILE A 14 3.25 8.45 -3.41
CA ILE A 14 2.00 8.97 -3.96
C ILE A 14 0.82 8.04 -3.65
N GLN A 15 -0.40 8.57 -3.70
CA GLN A 15 -1.60 7.74 -3.56
C GLN A 15 -1.61 6.63 -4.63
N SER A 16 -1.89 5.39 -4.22
CA SER A 16 -1.82 4.21 -5.09
C SER A 16 -2.85 3.16 -4.68
N PHE A 17 -3.47 2.51 -5.66
CA PHE A 17 -4.27 1.31 -5.46
C PHE A 17 -3.42 0.08 -5.72
N ASP A 18 -3.42 -0.89 -4.79
CA ASP A 18 -2.64 -2.13 -4.91
C ASP A 18 -3.45 -3.34 -5.41
N GLY A 19 -4.70 -3.12 -5.83
CA GLY A 19 -5.65 -4.18 -6.17
C GLY A 19 -6.62 -4.53 -5.04
N VAL A 20 -6.35 -4.07 -3.81
CA VAL A 20 -7.18 -4.36 -2.62
C VAL A 20 -7.50 -3.08 -1.84
N LEU A 21 -6.51 -2.28 -1.45
CA LEU A 21 -6.71 -1.04 -0.71
C LEU A 21 -6.22 0.18 -1.50
N CYS A 22 -6.92 1.29 -1.31
CA CYS A 22 -6.44 2.61 -1.73
C CYS A 22 -5.52 3.15 -0.63
N TRP A 23 -4.23 3.21 -0.93
CA TRP A 23 -3.21 3.77 -0.07
C TRP A 23 -3.08 5.25 -0.35
N GLU A 24 -3.48 6.11 0.58
CA GLU A 24 -3.20 7.55 0.45
C GLU A 24 -1.71 7.81 0.61
N SER A 25 -1.27 9.01 0.23
CA SER A 25 0.15 9.37 0.28
C SER A 25 0.75 9.21 1.69
N ALA A 26 2.06 8.95 1.72
CA ALA A 26 2.82 8.75 2.94
C ALA A 26 4.20 9.42 2.84
N PRO A 27 4.75 9.94 3.94
CA PRO A 27 6.13 10.41 3.99
C PRO A 27 7.13 9.27 3.73
N PRO A 28 8.35 9.58 3.24
CA PRO A 28 9.41 8.59 3.07
C PRO A 28 9.79 7.94 4.40
N ASP A 29 10.24 6.69 4.36
CA ASP A 29 10.70 5.92 5.53
C ASP A 29 9.60 5.69 6.58
N THR A 30 8.35 5.55 6.13
CA THR A 30 7.19 5.33 7.02
C THR A 30 6.40 4.09 6.65
N ILE A 31 5.87 3.41 7.67
CA ILE A 31 4.92 2.31 7.50
C ILE A 31 3.52 2.89 7.68
N LYS A 32 2.67 2.68 6.67
CA LYS A 32 1.26 3.05 6.71
C LYS A 32 0.43 1.83 7.08
N HIS A 33 -0.51 2.02 8.01
CA HIS A 33 -1.47 1.01 8.42
C HIS A 33 -2.86 1.40 7.94
N MET A 34 -3.61 0.45 7.39
CA MET A 34 -5.01 0.63 6.99
C MET A 34 -5.83 -0.55 7.50
N PRO A 35 -7.08 -0.34 7.97
CA PRO A 35 -7.96 -1.44 8.32
C PRO A 35 -8.11 -2.43 7.17
N CYS A 36 -8.19 -3.71 7.49
CA CYS A 36 -8.43 -4.74 6.49
C CYS A 36 -9.78 -4.50 5.76
N PRO A 37 -9.88 -4.84 4.47
CA PRO A 37 -11.06 -4.54 3.65
C PRO A 37 -12.27 -5.39 4.06
N ASN A 38 -13.34 -4.76 4.55
CA ASN A 38 -14.56 -5.47 4.97
C ASN A 38 -15.38 -6.13 3.84
N TYR A 39 -14.99 -5.93 2.58
CA TYR A 39 -15.69 -6.47 1.41
C TYR A 39 -15.11 -7.82 0.96
N ILE A 40 -13.98 -8.28 1.53
CA ILE A 40 -13.40 -9.59 1.27
C ILE A 40 -13.91 -10.59 2.30
N GLN A 41 -14.46 -11.72 1.83
CA GLN A 41 -14.98 -12.76 2.71
C GLN A 41 -13.89 -13.32 3.64
N GLY A 42 -14.22 -13.40 4.93
CA GLY A 42 -13.33 -13.88 5.98
C GLY A 42 -12.27 -12.88 6.44
N SER A 43 -12.21 -11.70 5.82
CA SER A 43 -11.37 -10.62 6.33
C SER A 43 -11.87 -10.14 7.70
N ASN A 44 -10.94 -9.78 8.59
CA ASN A 44 -11.25 -9.15 9.86
C ASN A 44 -10.90 -7.65 9.82
N PRO A 45 -11.89 -6.73 9.72
CA PRO A 45 -11.64 -5.29 9.66
C PRO A 45 -11.05 -4.69 10.95
N GLU A 46 -11.04 -5.43 12.06
CA GLU A 46 -10.34 -5.04 13.30
C GLU A 46 -8.81 -5.22 13.20
N ASN A 47 -8.34 -5.96 12.19
CA ASN A 47 -6.93 -6.10 11.88
C ASN A 47 -6.48 -5.07 10.84
N PHE A 48 -5.17 -4.94 10.64
CA PHE A 48 -4.58 -3.94 9.75
C PHE A 48 -3.68 -4.58 8.69
N ALA A 49 -3.74 -4.02 7.49
CA ALA A 49 -2.74 -4.21 6.45
C ALA A 49 -1.66 -3.13 6.56
N GLU A 50 -0.44 -3.46 6.12
CA GLU A 50 0.72 -2.58 6.22
C GLU A 50 1.40 -2.37 4.87
N ARG A 51 1.80 -1.13 4.58
CA ARG A 51 2.58 -0.82 3.39
C ARG A 51 3.71 0.14 3.72
N HIS A 52 4.91 -0.17 3.24
CA HIS A 52 6.10 0.62 3.53
C HIS A 52 6.39 1.63 2.41
N CYS A 53 6.50 2.89 2.80
CA CYS A 53 7.00 3.95 1.94
C CYS A 53 8.52 4.06 2.11
N LEU A 54 9.27 3.75 1.04
CA LEU A 54 10.74 3.77 1.08
C LEU A 54 11.27 5.21 1.06
N ARG A 55 12.52 5.40 1.48
CA ARG A 55 13.18 6.73 1.51
C ARG A 55 13.19 7.46 0.17
N ASN A 56 13.18 6.73 -0.93
CA ASN A 56 13.15 7.31 -2.28
C ASN A 56 11.74 7.78 -2.72
N GLY A 57 10.72 7.66 -1.86
CA GLY A 57 9.33 8.00 -2.19
C GLY A 57 8.62 7.00 -3.09
N SER A 58 9.09 5.75 -3.11
CA SER A 58 8.38 4.65 -3.76
C SER A 58 7.79 3.70 -2.72
N TRP A 59 6.58 3.19 -3.02
CA TRP A 59 6.04 2.07 -2.28
C TRP A 59 6.92 0.84 -2.46
N ALA A 60 7.16 0.08 -1.39
CA ALA A 60 7.90 -1.18 -1.46
C ALA A 60 7.37 -2.07 -2.59
N PHE A 61 8.29 -2.64 -3.36
CA PHE A 61 8.01 -3.44 -4.54
C PHE A 61 8.90 -4.67 -4.56
N ASN A 62 8.29 -5.83 -4.74
CA ASN A 62 9.00 -7.08 -4.88
C ASN A 62 9.44 -7.26 -6.33
N HIS A 63 10.71 -6.99 -6.61
CA HIS A 63 11.26 -7.16 -7.97
C HIS A 63 11.24 -8.61 -8.47
N ARG A 64 11.08 -9.61 -7.60
CA ARG A 64 11.00 -11.03 -8.00
C ARG A 64 9.60 -11.44 -8.43
N THR A 65 8.56 -10.93 -7.75
CA THR A 65 7.16 -11.25 -8.08
C THR A 65 6.49 -10.20 -8.96
N GLY A 66 7.10 -9.03 -9.13
CA GLY A 66 6.55 -7.94 -9.93
C GLY A 66 5.38 -7.22 -9.26
N GLN A 67 5.22 -7.34 -7.94
CA GLN A 67 4.08 -6.81 -7.20
C GLN A 67 4.51 -5.80 -6.13
N HIS A 68 3.68 -4.79 -5.90
CA HIS A 68 3.84 -3.90 -4.75
C HIS A 68 3.63 -4.70 -3.45
N GLU A 69 4.54 -4.53 -2.50
CA GLU A 69 4.49 -5.27 -1.24
C GLU A 69 3.59 -4.55 -0.24
N THR A 70 2.39 -5.09 -0.08
CA THR A 70 1.50 -4.80 1.04
C THR A 70 1.38 -6.07 1.88
N ASN A 71 1.61 -5.95 3.18
CA ASN A 71 1.49 -7.06 4.12
C ASN A 71 0.03 -7.16 4.62
N TYR A 72 -0.68 -8.17 4.11
CA TYR A 72 -2.05 -8.52 4.51
C TYR A 72 -2.13 -9.73 5.45
N SER A 73 -1.00 -10.20 6.02
CA SER A 73 -0.95 -11.45 6.80
C SER A 73 -1.93 -11.49 7.99
N LEU A 74 -2.25 -10.32 8.57
CA LEU A 74 -3.19 -10.20 9.67
C LEU A 74 -4.66 -10.13 9.22
N CYS A 75 -4.93 -9.92 7.93
CA CYS A 75 -6.31 -9.76 7.46
C CYS A 75 -7.09 -11.07 7.39
N GLY A 76 -6.43 -12.23 7.43
CA GLY A 76 -7.12 -13.52 7.61
C GLY A 76 -8.02 -13.95 6.44
N PHE A 77 -7.64 -13.62 5.20
CA PHE A 77 -8.42 -13.99 4.01
C PHE A 77 -8.71 -15.50 3.98
N THR A 78 -9.98 -15.89 4.08
CA THR A 78 -10.39 -17.30 4.01
C THR A 78 -10.35 -17.87 2.59
N ALA A 79 -10.23 -16.99 1.59
CA ALA A 79 -9.88 -17.33 0.21
C ALA A 79 -9.19 -16.11 -0.43
N MET A 80 -7.90 -16.20 -0.75
CA MET A 80 -7.37 -15.31 -1.79
C MET A 80 -8.08 -15.69 -3.11
N PRO A 81 -8.63 -14.74 -3.88
CA PRO A 81 -8.96 -15.03 -5.26
C PRO A 81 -7.63 -15.30 -5.95
N VAL A 82 -7.28 -16.58 -6.11
CA VAL A 82 -6.25 -16.98 -7.06
C VAL A 82 -6.70 -16.38 -8.38
N SER A 83 -5.92 -15.42 -8.90
CA SER A 83 -6.06 -14.94 -10.26
C SER A 83 -5.94 -16.14 -11.17
N ARG A 84 -7.09 -16.71 -11.58
CA ARG A 84 -7.13 -17.69 -12.66
C ARG A 84 -6.77 -16.91 -13.93
N ASN A 85 -5.59 -17.25 -14.43
CA ASN A 85 -5.05 -16.85 -15.72
C ASN A 85 -6.04 -17.13 -16.84
#